data_AF-A0A1J5SCF5-F1
#
_entry.id   AF-A0A1J5SCF5-F1
#
_cell.length_a   1.000
_cell.length_b   1.000
_cell.length_c   1.000
_cell.angle_alpha   90.00
_cell.angle_beta   90.00
_cell.angle_gamma   90.00
#
_symmetry.space_group_name_H-M   'P 1'
#
loop_
_entity.id
_entity.type
_entity.pdbx_description
1 polymer ?
#
loop_
_entity_poly.entity_id
_entity_poly.type
_entity_poly.pdbx_seq_one_letter_code
_entity_poly.pdbx_strand_id
1 'polypeptide(L)'
;MLKNGFKKALRGFTLVEISIVLLIASILMMSYTRFLQDSIQDDKSAAIAAHLKTVTGGVNTYISSNFDALVSGAAISGVASPLLPTITELKNTGYLAQNVQTQNLARTNWLIQIGKTPTGCVAPACDLNAIVYSDKGFIKIADGRPDWMLASRTAGKVGGDGGTSLTSNLAVIAGENSSWTATNPVAASNAAAVVAMRTGYGSQGFSQFIRNGDTRNLTLNGALAINGASGVTATSANLGTLTASTITASGNITSAGNISATGKVSGAYIMPNTIIVAGTACAPGVANGSIAKGSDGSIYACVNGSWTSSSKVPPYNFNRVIAGNTTDYNLYNDAIASGWDGVAALIANVSVNGGVVVSGSSTSTYAFSITGNYPSGSSLSVVINSGAYVVGKGGTSGYGTPWNAQATNGGAGGNGMLITASPSANLKISNYGVIAGGGGGGGGGGANSGYWGVDGGGGAGYGLTSNIGSPYHSTNGSLTTGGPGVSGSGGNLAGWGGAGGALGMPGSSCRGPQGGAGYGGAAGQATVGAALATWLATGTRLGAVN
;
A
#
# COMPACT_ATOMS: atom_id res chain seq x y z
N MET A 1 -10.18 37.95 -131.70
CA MET A 1 -8.99 38.44 -130.98
C MET A 1 -8.38 37.30 -130.19
N LEU A 2 -7.12 36.96 -130.48
CA LEU A 2 -6.28 36.06 -129.69
C LEU A 2 -5.99 36.63 -128.29
N LYS A 3 -5.99 35.80 -127.24
CA LYS A 3 -4.83 35.55 -126.33
C LYS A 3 -5.18 34.71 -125.08
N ASN A 4 -4.41 33.62 -124.93
CA ASN A 4 -3.76 33.05 -123.73
C ASN A 4 -4.62 32.69 -122.50
N GLY A 5 -4.67 31.47 -121.95
CA GLY A 5 -3.72 30.36 -121.97
C GLY A 5 -3.07 30.17 -120.60
N PHE A 6 -3.59 29.25 -119.78
CA PHE A 6 -2.81 28.45 -118.80
C PHE A 6 -3.61 27.19 -118.43
N LYS A 7 -3.24 26.05 -119.03
CA LYS A 7 -3.65 24.71 -118.60
C LYS A 7 -2.86 24.36 -117.32
N LYS A 8 -3.54 24.01 -116.21
CA LYS A 8 -2.88 23.33 -115.09
C LYS A 8 -2.55 21.90 -115.52
N ALA A 9 -1.26 21.61 -115.69
CA ALA A 9 -0.76 20.27 -115.94
C ALA A 9 -0.90 19.43 -114.66
N LEU A 10 -1.73 18.39 -114.72
CA LEU A 10 -1.67 17.25 -113.80
C LEU A 10 -0.31 16.56 -114.03
N ARG A 11 0.66 16.82 -113.15
CA ARG A 11 1.95 16.13 -113.15
C ARG A 11 1.72 14.72 -112.65
N GLY A 12 1.88 13.74 -113.53
CA GLY A 12 1.85 12.32 -113.17
C GLY A 12 2.94 12.02 -112.14
N PHE A 13 2.57 11.30 -111.08
CA PHE A 13 3.52 10.75 -110.13
C PHE A 13 4.46 9.78 -110.86
N THR A 14 5.76 9.95 -110.67
CA THR A 14 6.73 8.99 -111.21
C THR A 14 6.58 7.67 -110.45
N LEU A 15 6.68 6.54 -111.14
CA LEU A 15 6.58 5.20 -110.54
C LEU A 15 7.60 5.00 -109.39
N VAL A 16 8.72 5.73 -109.46
CA VAL A 16 9.77 5.77 -108.43
C VAL A 16 9.27 6.39 -107.11
N GLU A 17 8.56 7.52 -107.13
CA GLU A 17 8.03 8.15 -105.89
C GLU A 17 7.00 7.27 -105.19
N ILE A 18 6.10 6.63 -105.94
CA ILE A 18 5.13 5.68 -105.35
C ILE A 18 5.86 4.45 -104.76
N SER A 19 6.93 3.97 -105.42
CA SER A 19 7.72 2.85 -104.90
C SER A 19 8.47 3.20 -103.60
N ILE A 20 8.98 4.43 -103.47
CA ILE A 20 9.68 4.90 -102.27
C ILE A 20 8.69 5.11 -101.12
N VAL A 21 7.51 5.69 -101.37
CA VAL A 21 6.48 5.86 -100.32
C VAL A 21 5.99 4.50 -99.80
N LEU A 22 5.80 3.49 -100.66
CA LEU A 22 5.43 2.14 -100.23
C LEU A 22 6.54 1.45 -99.43
N LEU A 23 7.81 1.66 -99.78
CA LEU A 23 8.94 1.17 -99.01
C LEU A 23 8.99 1.81 -97.60
N ILE A 24 8.86 3.14 -97.52
CA ILE A 24 8.86 3.85 -96.22
C ILE A 24 7.64 3.43 -95.38
N ALA A 25 6.45 3.32 -95.99
CA ALA A 25 5.23 2.89 -95.31
C ALA A 25 5.33 1.44 -94.80
N SER A 26 5.94 0.52 -95.56
CA SER A 26 6.16 -0.86 -95.12
C SER A 26 7.16 -0.95 -93.97
N ILE A 27 8.23 -0.14 -93.97
CA ILE A 27 9.19 -0.05 -92.86
C ILE A 27 8.50 0.51 -91.60
N LEU A 28 7.68 1.56 -91.73
CA LEU A 28 6.93 2.12 -90.62
C LEU A 28 5.89 1.13 -90.07
N MET A 29 5.15 0.43 -90.93
CA MET A 29 4.22 -0.62 -90.51
C MET A 29 4.92 -1.79 -89.81
N MET A 30 6.10 -2.22 -90.29
CA MET A 30 6.91 -3.23 -89.60
C MET A 30 7.43 -2.74 -88.24
N SER A 31 7.81 -1.46 -88.11
CA SER A 31 8.22 -0.89 -86.83
C SER A 31 7.07 -0.77 -85.83
N TYR A 32 5.89 -0.36 -86.30
CA TYR A 32 4.69 -0.19 -85.48
C TYR A 32 4.13 -1.54 -85.01
N THR A 33 4.14 -2.55 -85.87
CA THR A 33 3.73 -3.92 -85.49
C THR A 33 4.68 -4.54 -84.47
N ARG A 34 5.99 -4.30 -84.56
CA ARG A 34 6.96 -4.70 -83.53
C ARG A 34 6.71 -3.98 -82.19
N PHE A 35 6.48 -2.68 -82.23
CA PHE A 35 6.15 -1.89 -81.03
C PHE A 35 4.86 -2.40 -80.35
N LEU A 36 3.81 -2.65 -81.13
CA LEU A 36 2.56 -3.22 -80.61
C LEU A 36 2.76 -4.63 -80.04
N GLN A 37 3.54 -5.49 -80.69
CA GLN A 37 3.84 -6.83 -80.20
C GLN A 37 4.60 -6.79 -78.86
N ASP A 38 5.58 -5.89 -78.72
CA ASP A 38 6.31 -5.71 -77.47
C ASP A 38 5.42 -5.17 -76.35
N SER A 39 4.53 -4.22 -76.66
CA SER A 39 3.55 -3.69 -75.69
C SER A 39 2.58 -4.77 -75.22
N ILE A 40 2.02 -5.58 -76.13
CA ILE A 40 1.10 -6.68 -75.79
C ILE A 40 1.81 -7.74 -74.94
N GLN A 41 3.08 -8.04 -75.22
CA GLN A 41 3.87 -8.96 -74.41
C GLN A 41 4.18 -8.39 -73.02
N ASP A 42 4.44 -7.09 -72.93
CA ASP A 42 4.67 -6.42 -71.64
C ASP A 42 3.39 -6.44 -70.78
N ASP A 43 2.24 -6.08 -71.36
CA ASP A 43 0.93 -6.14 -70.69
C ASP A 43 0.58 -7.57 -70.25
N LYS A 44 0.84 -8.56 -71.12
CA LYS A 44 0.66 -9.98 -70.78
C LYS A 44 1.56 -10.38 -69.62
N SER A 45 2.83 -10.00 -69.63
CA SER A 45 3.78 -10.31 -68.55
C SER A 45 3.37 -9.63 -67.24
N ALA A 46 2.86 -8.40 -67.30
CA ALA A 46 2.36 -7.67 -66.14
C ALA A 46 1.10 -8.32 -65.55
N ALA A 47 0.17 -8.77 -66.39
CA ALA A 47 -1.03 -9.48 -65.94
C ALA A 47 -0.70 -10.84 -65.30
N ILE A 48 0.26 -11.61 -65.87
CA ILE A 48 0.73 -12.86 -65.27
C ILE A 48 1.43 -12.57 -63.93
N ALA A 49 2.27 -11.54 -63.86
CA ALA A 49 2.95 -11.16 -62.63
C ALA A 49 1.97 -10.70 -61.54
N ALA A 50 0.94 -9.92 -61.90
CA ALA A 50 -0.12 -9.54 -60.97
C ALA A 50 -0.88 -10.77 -60.44
N HIS A 51 -1.18 -11.73 -61.33
CA HIS A 51 -1.80 -13.00 -60.92
C HIS A 51 -0.93 -13.78 -59.94
N LEU A 52 0.38 -13.88 -60.20
CA LEU A 52 1.34 -14.52 -59.31
C LEU A 52 1.42 -13.82 -57.95
N LYS A 53 1.42 -12.48 -57.92
CA LYS A 53 1.38 -11.69 -56.67
C LYS A 53 0.12 -11.99 -55.87
N THR A 54 -1.05 -12.03 -56.51
CA THR A 54 -2.33 -12.35 -55.84
C THR A 54 -2.31 -13.73 -55.21
N VAL A 55 -1.86 -14.75 -55.95
CA VAL A 55 -1.73 -16.11 -55.43
C VAL A 55 -0.75 -16.17 -54.28
N THR A 56 0.42 -15.52 -54.41
CA THR A 56 1.44 -15.47 -53.37
C THR A 56 0.94 -14.75 -52.12
N GLY A 57 0.10 -13.71 -52.27
CA GLY A 57 -0.59 -13.06 -51.16
C GLY A 57 -1.49 -14.02 -50.37
N GLY A 58 -2.21 -14.92 -51.05
CA GLY A 58 -2.99 -15.97 -50.39
C GLY A 58 -2.11 -17.00 -49.66
N VAL A 59 -0.99 -17.39 -50.26
CA VAL A 59 0.01 -18.27 -49.62
C VAL A 59 0.58 -17.62 -48.36
N ASN A 60 0.81 -16.30 -48.38
CA ASN A 60 1.30 -15.56 -47.23
C ASN A 60 0.32 -15.60 -46.06
N THR A 61 -0.96 -15.34 -46.33
CA THR A 61 -2.01 -15.44 -45.32
C THR A 61 -2.12 -16.87 -44.78
N TYR A 62 -1.99 -17.88 -45.65
CA TYR A 62 -1.98 -19.28 -45.21
C TYR A 62 -0.84 -19.60 -44.25
N ILE A 63 0.40 -19.20 -44.61
CA ILE A 63 1.60 -19.42 -43.79
C ILE A 63 1.50 -18.68 -42.46
N SER A 64 1.09 -17.40 -42.47
CA SER A 64 1.00 -16.60 -41.25
C SER A 64 -0.08 -17.11 -40.29
N SER A 65 -1.22 -17.57 -40.81
CA SER A 65 -2.35 -18.04 -39.99
C SER A 65 -2.16 -19.45 -39.43
N ASN A 66 -1.31 -20.28 -40.04
CA ASN A 66 -1.11 -21.68 -39.65
C ASN A 66 0.34 -22.00 -39.28
N PHE A 67 1.10 -20.98 -38.90
CA PHE A 67 2.54 -21.10 -38.68
C PHE A 67 2.92 -22.26 -37.74
N ASP A 68 2.31 -22.31 -36.56
CA ASP A 68 2.61 -23.34 -35.55
C ASP A 68 2.25 -24.75 -36.03
N ALA A 69 1.14 -24.90 -36.76
CA ALA A 69 0.71 -26.17 -37.34
C ALA A 69 1.69 -26.64 -38.43
N LEU A 70 2.14 -25.72 -39.31
CA LEU A 70 3.12 -26.01 -40.35
C LEU A 70 4.49 -26.39 -39.77
N VAL A 71 4.93 -25.70 -38.72
CA VAL A 71 6.20 -26.00 -38.04
C VAL A 71 6.14 -27.32 -37.27
N SER A 72 5.03 -27.62 -36.58
CA SER A 72 4.85 -28.89 -35.85
C SER A 72 4.49 -30.09 -36.76
N GLY A 73 4.09 -29.83 -38.01
CA GLY A 73 3.62 -30.88 -38.92
C GLY A 73 2.19 -31.35 -38.62
N ALA A 74 1.42 -30.55 -37.89
CA ALA A 74 0.01 -30.83 -37.61
C ALA A 74 -0.84 -30.74 -38.89
N ALA A 75 -1.93 -31.50 -38.93
CA ALA A 75 -2.89 -31.44 -40.01
C ALA A 75 -3.63 -30.09 -40.01
N ILE A 76 -3.85 -29.53 -41.20
CA ILE A 76 -4.66 -28.32 -41.39
C ILE A 76 -5.94 -28.73 -42.12
N SER A 77 -7.09 -28.43 -41.53
CA SER A 77 -8.39 -28.80 -42.10
C SER A 77 -8.56 -28.21 -43.50
N GLY A 78 -8.98 -29.05 -44.45
CA GLY A 78 -9.17 -28.66 -45.84
C GLY A 78 -7.89 -28.58 -46.69
N VAL A 79 -6.72 -28.98 -46.16
CA VAL A 79 -5.45 -29.07 -46.89
C VAL A 79 -4.82 -30.45 -46.70
N ALA A 80 -4.74 -31.25 -47.77
CA ALA A 80 -4.24 -32.63 -47.71
C ALA A 80 -2.73 -32.72 -47.45
N SER A 81 -1.95 -31.78 -47.98
CA SER A 81 -0.50 -31.69 -47.77
C SER A 81 -0.11 -30.27 -47.33
N PRO A 82 0.02 -30.00 -46.02
CA PRO A 82 0.25 -28.66 -45.49
C PRO A 82 1.44 -27.89 -46.08
N LEU A 83 2.51 -28.58 -46.48
CA LEU A 83 3.70 -27.96 -47.11
C LEU A 83 3.60 -27.84 -48.64
N LEU A 84 2.56 -28.43 -49.25
CA LEU A 84 2.30 -28.42 -50.68
C LEU A 84 0.80 -28.09 -50.93
N PRO A 85 0.29 -26.95 -50.44
CA PRO A 85 -1.12 -26.61 -50.63
C PRO A 85 -1.42 -26.33 -52.11
N THR A 86 -2.58 -26.76 -52.56
CA THR A 86 -3.06 -26.46 -53.91
C THR A 86 -3.85 -25.15 -53.95
N ILE A 87 -3.93 -24.53 -55.13
CA ILE A 87 -4.74 -23.31 -55.34
C ILE A 87 -6.21 -23.57 -54.99
N THR A 88 -6.73 -24.75 -55.31
CA THR A 88 -8.11 -25.14 -54.98
C THR A 88 -8.35 -25.20 -53.47
N GLU A 89 -7.41 -25.79 -52.72
CA GLU A 89 -7.49 -25.83 -51.25
C GLU A 89 -7.41 -24.42 -50.65
N LEU A 90 -6.53 -23.54 -51.15
CA LEU A 90 -6.45 -22.15 -50.68
C LEU A 90 -7.74 -21.36 -50.95
N LYS A 91 -8.44 -21.66 -52.05
CA LYS A 91 -9.76 -21.05 -52.33
C LYS A 91 -10.83 -21.57 -51.38
N ASN A 92 -10.89 -22.89 -51.17
CA ASN A 92 -11.89 -23.54 -50.31
C ASN A 92 -11.73 -23.15 -48.84
N THR A 93 -10.49 -22.93 -48.39
CA THR A 93 -10.16 -22.51 -47.03
C THR A 93 -10.24 -21.00 -46.82
N GLY A 94 -10.50 -20.22 -47.88
CA GLY A 94 -10.69 -18.77 -47.81
C GLY A 94 -9.41 -17.92 -47.82
N TYR A 95 -8.23 -18.53 -47.97
CA TYR A 95 -6.96 -17.80 -48.10
C TYR A 95 -6.77 -17.15 -49.47
N LEU A 96 -7.50 -17.61 -50.50
CA LEU A 96 -7.51 -17.04 -51.83
C LEU A 96 -8.95 -16.79 -52.30
N ALA A 97 -9.20 -15.66 -52.95
CA ALA A 97 -10.55 -15.31 -53.42
C ALA A 97 -11.08 -16.30 -54.47
N GLN A 98 -12.38 -16.60 -54.42
CA GLN A 98 -13.02 -17.61 -55.26
C GLN A 98 -12.97 -17.30 -56.77
N ASN A 99 -12.86 -16.02 -57.14
CA ASN A 99 -12.78 -15.55 -58.52
C ASN A 99 -11.38 -15.69 -59.15
N VAL A 100 -10.34 -16.00 -58.37
CA VAL A 100 -8.98 -16.21 -58.90
C VAL A 100 -8.96 -17.46 -59.78
N GLN A 101 -8.44 -17.30 -61.00
CA GLN A 101 -8.35 -18.37 -61.99
C GLN A 101 -7.21 -19.33 -61.64
N THR A 102 -7.36 -20.62 -61.97
CA THR A 102 -6.32 -21.62 -61.68
C THR A 102 -5.18 -21.60 -62.70
N GLN A 103 -5.47 -21.20 -63.94
CA GLN A 103 -4.50 -21.03 -65.02
C GLN A 103 -4.17 -19.56 -65.26
N ASN A 104 -2.92 -19.28 -65.58
CA ASN A 104 -2.47 -17.94 -65.98
C ASN A 104 -2.51 -17.76 -67.52
N LEU A 105 -2.22 -16.55 -68.00
CA LEU A 105 -2.20 -16.23 -69.45
C LEU A 105 -1.07 -16.93 -70.24
N ALA A 106 -0.16 -17.63 -69.57
CA ALA A 106 0.82 -18.52 -70.19
C ALA A 106 0.34 -19.99 -70.27
N ARG A 107 -0.91 -20.29 -69.87
CA ARG A 107 -1.50 -21.64 -69.83
C ARG A 107 -0.73 -22.62 -68.94
N THR A 108 -0.15 -22.08 -67.87
CA THR A 108 0.47 -22.84 -66.78
C THR A 108 -0.32 -22.64 -65.50
N ASN A 109 -0.21 -23.60 -64.58
CA ASN A 109 -0.78 -23.51 -63.24
C ASN A 109 0.29 -23.08 -62.24
N TRP A 110 -0.13 -22.49 -61.12
CA TRP A 110 0.77 -22.21 -60.00
C TRP A 110 0.80 -23.38 -59.03
N LEU A 111 2.00 -23.83 -58.71
CA LEU A 111 2.28 -24.80 -57.65
C LEU A 111 2.98 -24.09 -56.49
N ILE A 112 2.77 -24.61 -55.28
CA ILE A 112 3.26 -24.00 -54.05
C ILE A 112 4.10 -25.03 -53.31
N GLN A 113 5.28 -24.62 -52.86
CA GLN A 113 6.13 -25.43 -52.01
C GLN A 113 6.60 -24.59 -50.82
N ILE A 114 6.33 -25.08 -49.62
CA ILE A 114 6.72 -24.47 -48.35
C ILE A 114 7.83 -25.31 -47.72
N GLY A 115 8.93 -24.66 -47.37
CA GLY A 115 10.10 -25.24 -46.73
C GLY A 115 10.35 -24.64 -45.35
N LYS A 116 10.91 -25.48 -44.48
CA LYS A 116 11.40 -25.09 -43.15
C LYS A 116 12.88 -24.70 -43.24
N THR A 117 13.24 -23.59 -42.61
CA THR A 117 14.62 -23.08 -42.55
C THR A 117 15.02 -22.88 -41.08
N PRO A 118 16.05 -23.58 -40.57
CA PRO A 118 16.81 -24.68 -41.20
C PRO A 118 15.97 -25.94 -41.46
N THR A 119 16.40 -26.81 -42.38
CA THR A 119 15.66 -28.05 -42.69
C THR A 119 15.43 -28.89 -41.43
N GLY A 120 14.17 -29.26 -41.16
CA GLY A 120 13.80 -30.07 -39.99
C GLY A 120 13.71 -29.29 -38.67
N CYS A 121 13.76 -27.96 -38.69
CA CYS A 121 13.61 -27.16 -37.47
C CYS A 121 12.25 -27.37 -36.77
N VAL A 122 12.27 -27.16 -35.45
CA VAL A 122 11.09 -27.13 -34.57
C VAL A 122 10.92 -25.73 -33.99
N ALA A 123 9.69 -25.37 -33.64
CA ALA A 123 9.42 -24.09 -32.98
C ALA A 123 10.22 -23.99 -31.67
N PRO A 124 10.75 -22.81 -31.30
CA PRO A 124 10.57 -21.49 -31.93
C PRO A 124 11.65 -21.09 -32.95
N ALA A 125 12.70 -21.90 -33.13
CA ALA A 125 13.87 -21.58 -33.96
C ALA A 125 13.70 -21.96 -35.43
N CYS A 126 12.46 -21.90 -35.94
CA CYS A 126 12.09 -22.36 -37.27
C CYS A 126 11.45 -21.24 -38.07
N ASP A 127 11.93 -21.00 -39.29
CA ASP A 127 11.34 -20.07 -40.24
C ASP A 127 10.70 -20.83 -41.41
N LEU A 128 9.62 -20.27 -41.97
CA LEU A 128 8.93 -20.85 -43.12
C LEU A 128 9.16 -19.96 -44.35
N ASN A 129 9.71 -20.57 -45.40
CA ASN A 129 9.94 -19.96 -46.70
C ASN A 129 9.14 -20.73 -47.73
N ALA A 130 8.55 -20.05 -48.71
CA ALA A 130 7.79 -20.70 -49.77
C ALA A 130 8.20 -20.19 -51.14
N ILE A 131 7.99 -21.03 -52.15
CA ILE A 131 8.13 -20.69 -53.54
C ILE A 131 6.83 -21.03 -54.26
N VAL A 132 6.29 -20.05 -54.98
CA VAL A 132 5.15 -20.24 -55.88
C VAL A 132 5.70 -20.25 -57.29
N TYR A 133 5.55 -21.35 -58.03
CA TYR A 133 6.20 -21.56 -59.32
C TYR A 133 5.23 -22.12 -60.36
N SER A 134 5.53 -21.92 -61.64
CA SER A 134 4.73 -22.48 -62.73
C SER A 134 4.96 -23.99 -62.86
N ASP A 135 3.89 -24.76 -63.05
CA ASP A 135 3.91 -26.23 -63.19
C ASP A 135 4.81 -26.74 -64.33
N LYS A 136 5.03 -25.89 -65.33
CA LYS A 136 5.97 -26.08 -66.43
C LYS A 136 6.52 -24.74 -66.90
N GLY A 137 7.55 -24.83 -67.73
CA GLY A 137 8.07 -23.73 -68.52
C GLY A 137 7.04 -22.99 -69.36
N PHE A 138 7.18 -21.66 -69.48
CA PHE A 138 6.44 -20.90 -70.47
C PHE A 138 6.90 -21.30 -71.87
N ILE A 139 5.96 -21.56 -72.77
CA ILE A 139 6.23 -21.95 -74.15
C ILE A 139 5.66 -20.92 -75.12
N LYS A 140 6.38 -20.69 -76.21
CA LYS A 140 5.88 -19.91 -77.35
C LYS A 140 4.85 -20.74 -78.10
N ILE A 141 3.68 -20.16 -78.35
CA ILE A 141 2.58 -20.85 -79.06
C ILE A 141 2.96 -21.16 -80.52
N ALA A 142 3.82 -20.34 -81.12
CA ALA A 142 4.17 -20.45 -82.53
C ALA A 142 5.08 -21.63 -82.87
N ASP A 143 6.03 -21.99 -81.99
CA ASP A 143 7.09 -22.96 -82.28
C ASP A 143 7.33 -23.98 -81.15
N GLY A 144 6.58 -23.91 -80.05
CA GLY A 144 6.69 -24.83 -78.92
C GLY A 144 8.00 -24.69 -78.11
N ARG A 145 8.84 -23.69 -78.41
CA ARG A 145 10.11 -23.47 -77.71
C ARG A 145 9.88 -22.74 -76.38
N PRO A 146 10.80 -22.86 -75.40
CA PRO A 146 10.73 -22.09 -74.16
C PRO A 146 10.71 -20.57 -74.41
N ASP A 147 9.79 -19.87 -73.75
CA ASP A 147 9.62 -18.42 -73.84
C ASP A 147 10.34 -17.70 -72.68
N TRP A 148 11.67 -17.70 -72.75
CA TRP A 148 12.52 -17.04 -71.76
C TRP A 148 12.25 -15.54 -71.62
N MET A 149 11.80 -14.90 -72.71
CA MET A 149 11.53 -13.46 -72.70
C MET A 149 10.27 -13.16 -71.89
N LEU A 150 9.18 -13.87 -72.13
CA LEU A 150 7.97 -13.72 -71.32
C LEU A 150 8.23 -14.09 -69.86
N ALA A 151 8.98 -15.17 -69.61
CA ALA A 151 9.33 -15.61 -68.27
C ALA A 151 10.16 -14.56 -67.50
N SER A 152 11.24 -14.05 -68.13
CA SER A 152 12.11 -13.03 -67.53
C SER A 152 11.40 -11.70 -67.30
N ARG A 153 10.56 -11.26 -68.26
CA ARG A 153 9.74 -10.04 -68.08
C ARG A 153 8.75 -10.23 -66.93
N THR A 154 8.07 -11.37 -66.87
CA THR A 154 7.13 -11.69 -65.78
C THR A 154 7.85 -11.65 -64.42
N ALA A 155 9.01 -12.30 -64.29
CA ALA A 155 9.83 -12.25 -63.08
C ALA A 155 10.24 -10.80 -62.72
N GLY A 156 10.68 -10.00 -63.70
CA GLY A 156 10.99 -8.59 -63.49
C GLY A 156 9.79 -7.75 -63.04
N LYS A 157 8.59 -8.00 -63.55
CA LYS A 157 7.35 -7.32 -63.12
C LYS A 157 6.90 -7.76 -61.72
N VAL A 158 7.31 -8.94 -61.25
CA VAL A 158 7.14 -9.35 -59.85
C VAL A 158 7.98 -8.46 -58.94
N GLY A 159 9.23 -8.17 -59.32
CA GLY A 159 10.21 -7.39 -58.56
C GLY A 159 11.26 -8.29 -57.93
N GLY A 160 11.93 -7.83 -56.86
CA GLY A 160 13.08 -8.53 -56.26
C GLY A 160 12.82 -9.95 -55.73
N ASP A 161 11.57 -10.36 -55.59
CA ASP A 161 11.19 -11.73 -55.18
C ASP A 161 10.80 -12.63 -56.37
N GLY A 162 10.75 -12.08 -57.59
CA GLY A 162 10.51 -12.81 -58.83
C GLY A 162 11.78 -13.49 -59.34
N GLY A 163 11.64 -14.68 -59.90
CA GLY A 163 12.74 -15.43 -60.49
C GLY A 163 12.30 -16.28 -61.66
N THR A 164 13.28 -16.68 -62.48
CA THR A 164 13.05 -17.62 -63.57
C THR A 164 14.20 -18.61 -63.67
N SER A 165 13.95 -19.81 -64.18
CA SER A 165 15.05 -20.66 -64.65
C SER A 165 15.71 -19.99 -65.85
N LEU A 166 16.97 -20.29 -66.14
CA LEU A 166 17.67 -19.75 -67.30
C LEU A 166 18.33 -20.88 -68.09
N THR A 167 18.65 -20.64 -69.37
CA THR A 167 19.33 -21.63 -70.22
C THR A 167 20.69 -22.08 -69.68
N SER A 168 21.34 -21.26 -68.86
CA SER A 168 22.62 -21.55 -68.24
C SER A 168 22.54 -22.63 -67.16
N ASN A 169 21.40 -22.77 -66.49
CA ASN A 169 21.18 -23.81 -65.48
C ASN A 169 19.67 -24.05 -65.27
N LEU A 170 19.16 -25.15 -65.82
CA LEU A 170 17.74 -25.52 -65.69
C LEU A 170 17.37 -26.03 -64.29
N ALA A 171 18.35 -26.48 -63.50
CA ALA A 171 18.13 -27.03 -62.16
C ALA A 171 17.89 -25.95 -61.10
N VAL A 172 18.04 -24.67 -61.45
CA VAL A 172 17.94 -23.54 -60.52
C VAL A 172 16.98 -22.50 -61.08
N ILE A 173 16.17 -21.92 -60.19
CA ILE A 173 15.43 -20.69 -60.43
C ILE A 173 16.22 -19.57 -59.76
N ALA A 174 16.54 -18.53 -60.52
CA ALA A 174 17.32 -17.39 -60.03
C ALA A 174 16.49 -16.10 -60.07
N GLY A 175 16.60 -15.29 -59.02
CA GLY A 175 16.12 -13.92 -59.00
C GLY A 175 16.99 -12.97 -59.82
N GLU A 176 16.53 -11.74 -60.01
CA GLU A 176 17.29 -10.68 -60.68
C GLU A 176 18.68 -10.52 -60.03
N ASN A 177 19.73 -10.42 -60.86
CA ASN A 177 21.14 -10.36 -60.45
C ASN A 177 21.59 -11.47 -59.48
N SER A 178 20.95 -12.64 -59.52
CA SER A 178 21.23 -13.76 -58.59
C SER A 178 21.09 -13.38 -57.11
N SER A 179 20.27 -12.37 -56.80
CA SER A 179 19.93 -11.93 -55.44
C SER A 179 19.39 -13.07 -54.56
N TRP A 180 18.86 -14.12 -55.18
CA TRP A 180 18.56 -15.40 -54.57
C TRP A 180 18.50 -16.50 -55.62
N THR A 181 18.63 -17.74 -55.15
CA THR A 181 18.50 -18.94 -55.95
C THR A 181 17.70 -20.00 -55.20
N ALA A 182 16.90 -20.79 -55.91
CA ALA A 182 16.24 -21.97 -55.38
C ALA A 182 16.36 -23.14 -56.35
N THR A 183 16.36 -24.37 -55.83
CA THR A 183 16.26 -25.57 -56.67
C THR A 183 14.97 -25.53 -57.48
N ASN A 184 15.04 -25.82 -58.78
CA ASN A 184 13.88 -25.89 -59.65
C ASN A 184 13.12 -27.22 -59.38
N PRO A 185 11.89 -27.17 -58.86
CA PRO A 185 11.12 -28.38 -58.54
C PRO A 185 10.47 -29.02 -59.77
N VAL A 186 10.48 -28.35 -60.92
CA VAL A 186 9.90 -28.87 -62.17
C VAL A 186 10.85 -29.89 -62.79
N ALA A 187 10.31 -31.00 -63.28
CA ALA A 187 11.09 -32.04 -63.96
C ALA A 187 11.93 -31.46 -65.10
N ALA A 188 13.16 -31.96 -65.27
CA ALA A 188 14.16 -31.39 -66.19
C ALA A 188 13.66 -31.22 -67.64
N SER A 189 12.76 -32.07 -68.12
CA SER A 189 12.15 -31.98 -69.45
C SER A 189 11.28 -30.73 -69.66
N ASN A 190 10.75 -30.13 -68.58
CA ASN A 190 9.88 -28.95 -68.59
C ASN A 190 10.44 -27.78 -67.78
N ALA A 191 11.69 -27.89 -67.32
CA ALA A 191 12.32 -26.95 -66.39
C ALA A 191 12.75 -25.63 -67.05
N ALA A 192 12.66 -25.53 -68.38
CA ALA A 192 13.03 -24.33 -69.14
C ALA A 192 11.94 -23.25 -69.11
N ALA A 193 12.26 -22.03 -68.76
CA ALA A 193 11.40 -20.84 -68.69
C ALA A 193 10.32 -20.94 -67.60
N VAL A 194 10.65 -21.58 -66.48
CA VAL A 194 9.79 -21.62 -65.29
C VAL A 194 9.85 -20.25 -64.64
N VAL A 195 8.69 -19.73 -64.21
CA VAL A 195 8.60 -18.49 -63.44
C VAL A 195 8.22 -18.83 -62.02
N ALA A 196 8.85 -18.17 -61.05
CA ALA A 196 8.48 -18.28 -59.66
C ALA A 196 8.56 -16.97 -58.90
N MET A 197 7.92 -16.95 -57.73
CA MET A 197 8.03 -15.91 -56.72
C MET A 197 8.36 -16.58 -55.39
N ARG A 198 9.41 -16.12 -54.71
CA ARG A 198 9.68 -16.53 -53.33
C ARG A 198 8.82 -15.72 -52.36
N THR A 199 8.50 -16.31 -51.22
CA THR A 199 7.82 -15.63 -50.12
C THR A 199 8.15 -16.26 -48.77
N GLY A 200 7.76 -15.61 -47.66
CA GLY A 200 8.16 -16.00 -46.30
C GLY A 200 9.37 -15.22 -45.79
N TYR A 201 10.13 -15.79 -44.85
CA TYR A 201 11.21 -15.09 -44.16
C TYR A 201 12.37 -14.75 -45.12
N GLY A 202 12.72 -13.46 -45.21
CA GLY A 202 13.71 -12.94 -46.16
C GLY A 202 13.14 -12.43 -47.49
N SER A 203 11.82 -12.51 -47.72
CA SER A 203 11.14 -11.73 -48.77
C SER A 203 10.83 -10.31 -48.29
N GLN A 204 10.57 -9.39 -49.22
CA GLN A 204 10.33 -7.96 -48.92
C GLN A 204 9.11 -7.73 -47.98
N GLY A 205 8.18 -8.68 -47.92
CA GLY A 205 6.91 -8.54 -47.20
C GLY A 205 6.93 -8.92 -45.71
N PHE A 206 7.79 -9.84 -45.27
CA PHE A 206 7.77 -10.37 -43.89
C PHE A 206 8.90 -9.87 -42.97
N SER A 207 9.90 -9.19 -43.53
CA SER A 207 10.99 -8.59 -42.74
C SER A 207 10.56 -7.38 -41.89
N GLN A 208 9.30 -6.95 -42.00
CA GLN A 208 8.78 -5.71 -41.40
C GLN A 208 7.87 -5.93 -40.18
N PHE A 209 7.51 -7.18 -39.83
CA PHE A 209 6.52 -7.48 -38.80
C PHE A 209 7.07 -8.34 -37.66
N ILE A 210 6.67 -8.02 -36.43
CA ILE A 210 6.85 -8.87 -35.25
C ILE A 210 5.65 -9.83 -35.14
N ARG A 211 5.92 -11.10 -34.84
CA ARG A 211 4.87 -12.14 -34.71
C ARG A 211 4.18 -12.07 -33.35
N ASN A 212 2.91 -12.48 -33.29
CA ASN A 212 2.25 -12.80 -32.01
C ASN A 212 2.94 -14.04 -31.41
N GLY A 213 3.32 -14.01 -30.13
CA GLY A 213 4.06 -15.10 -29.48
C GLY A 213 5.53 -15.23 -29.92
N ASP A 214 6.13 -14.19 -30.52
CA ASP A 214 7.55 -14.22 -30.84
C ASP A 214 8.39 -14.30 -29.56
N THR A 215 9.15 -15.39 -29.40
CA THR A 215 10.00 -15.66 -28.22
C THR A 215 11.44 -15.21 -28.41
N ARG A 216 11.77 -14.62 -29.57
CA ARG A 216 13.11 -14.09 -29.83
C ARG A 216 13.36 -12.83 -29.00
N ASN A 217 14.62 -12.56 -28.71
CA ASN A 217 15.05 -11.27 -28.18
C ASN A 217 14.95 -10.21 -29.30
N LEU A 218 13.80 -9.55 -29.39
CA LEU A 218 13.55 -8.51 -30.38
C LEU A 218 14.06 -7.17 -29.85
N THR A 219 14.90 -6.50 -30.63
CA THR A 219 15.34 -5.13 -30.34
C THR A 219 14.61 -4.17 -31.28
N LEU A 220 13.68 -3.38 -30.73
CA LEU A 220 13.00 -2.31 -31.45
C LEU A 220 13.79 -1.01 -31.28
N ASN A 221 14.60 -0.66 -32.29
CA ASN A 221 15.34 0.60 -32.31
C ASN A 221 14.42 1.77 -32.72
N GLY A 222 13.54 2.18 -31.81
CA GLY A 222 12.59 3.28 -32.02
C GLY A 222 11.50 3.34 -30.95
N ALA A 223 10.70 4.42 -30.95
CA ALA A 223 9.54 4.52 -30.08
C ALA A 223 8.43 3.56 -30.56
N LEU A 224 8.06 2.58 -29.74
CA LEU A 224 6.89 1.74 -29.97
C LEU A 224 5.66 2.43 -29.39
N ALA A 225 4.74 2.88 -30.26
CA ALA A 225 3.43 3.37 -29.85
C ALA A 225 2.36 2.32 -30.14
N ILE A 226 1.70 1.80 -29.10
CA ILE A 226 0.56 0.89 -29.24
C ILE A 226 -0.72 1.67 -28.90
N ASN A 227 -1.34 2.26 -29.93
CA ASN A 227 -2.56 3.05 -29.77
C ASN A 227 -3.79 2.13 -29.69
N GLY A 228 -4.68 2.38 -28.73
CA GLY A 228 -5.93 1.61 -28.57
C GLY A 228 -5.80 0.27 -27.83
N ALA A 229 -4.59 -0.11 -27.40
CA ALA A 229 -4.43 -1.23 -26.49
C ALA A 229 -4.64 -0.76 -25.04
N SER A 230 -5.49 -1.48 -24.29
CA SER A 230 -5.65 -1.30 -22.84
C SER A 230 -4.47 -1.89 -22.05
N GLY A 231 -3.25 -1.55 -22.47
CA GLY A 231 -2.00 -2.01 -21.87
C GLY A 231 -1.22 -2.96 -22.77
N VAL A 232 0.09 -2.78 -22.78
CA VAL A 232 1.00 -3.92 -22.92
C VAL A 232 0.72 -4.81 -21.70
N THR A 233 -0.11 -5.84 -21.87
CA THR A 233 -0.28 -6.85 -20.83
C THR A 233 0.99 -7.71 -20.83
N ALA A 234 2.03 -7.24 -20.13
CA ALA A 234 3.11 -8.11 -19.70
C ALA A 234 2.56 -9.00 -18.59
N THR A 235 1.90 -10.10 -18.95
CA THR A 235 1.63 -11.24 -18.04
C THR A 235 2.93 -11.93 -17.60
N SER A 236 4.09 -11.50 -18.12
CA SER A 236 5.41 -12.05 -17.86
C SER A 236 5.96 -11.55 -16.52
N ALA A 237 6.03 -12.47 -15.57
CA ALA A 237 6.36 -12.32 -14.15
C ALA A 237 7.69 -11.61 -13.76
N ASN A 238 8.46 -11.00 -14.66
CA ASN A 238 9.73 -10.33 -14.33
C ASN A 238 10.13 -9.29 -15.39
N LEU A 239 9.63 -8.06 -15.27
CA LEU A 239 10.33 -6.91 -15.86
C LEU A 239 11.55 -6.65 -14.98
N GLY A 240 12.76 -7.02 -15.44
CA GLY A 240 13.99 -6.85 -14.65
C GLY A 240 14.22 -5.39 -14.23
N THR A 241 14.07 -4.43 -15.16
CA THR A 241 14.13 -3.00 -14.86
C THR A 241 13.15 -2.25 -15.77
N LEU A 242 12.24 -1.47 -15.16
CA LEU A 242 11.36 -0.55 -15.87
C LEU A 242 11.92 0.87 -15.72
N THR A 243 12.43 1.45 -16.82
CA THR A 243 12.82 2.86 -16.87
C THR A 243 11.70 3.63 -17.57
N ALA A 244 10.96 4.44 -16.83
CA ALA A 244 9.84 5.22 -17.35
C ALA A 244 9.83 6.63 -16.74
N SER A 245 9.38 7.62 -17.52
CA SER A 245 9.21 8.99 -17.00
C SER A 245 8.08 9.08 -15.96
N THR A 246 7.09 8.20 -16.03
CA THR A 246 5.96 8.13 -15.09
C THR A 246 5.47 6.69 -15.01
N ILE A 247 5.21 6.23 -13.79
CA ILE A 247 4.60 4.94 -13.49
C ILE A 247 3.33 5.21 -12.69
N THR A 248 2.17 4.89 -13.24
CA THR A 248 0.88 4.99 -12.55
C THR A 248 0.42 3.59 -12.15
N ALA A 249 0.47 3.28 -10.87
CA ALA A 249 -0.08 2.05 -10.32
C ALA A 249 -1.53 2.29 -9.85
N SER A 250 -2.51 1.62 -10.46
CA SER A 250 -3.92 1.69 -10.05
C SER A 250 -4.25 0.77 -8.86
N GLY A 251 -3.37 -0.19 -8.57
CA GLY A 251 -3.46 -1.11 -7.44
C GLY A 251 -2.30 -0.93 -6.46
N ASN A 252 -2.00 -2.02 -5.74
CA ASN A 252 -0.94 -2.03 -4.75
C ASN A 252 0.45 -1.99 -5.39
N ILE A 253 1.39 -1.29 -4.74
CA ILE A 253 2.82 -1.38 -5.02
C ILE A 253 3.43 -2.28 -3.95
N THR A 254 3.79 -3.52 -4.31
CA THR A 254 4.50 -4.46 -3.44
C THR A 254 5.97 -4.47 -3.80
N SER A 255 6.84 -4.00 -2.90
CA SER A 255 8.29 -4.08 -3.06
C SER A 255 8.87 -5.07 -2.04
N ALA A 256 9.64 -6.06 -2.51
CA ALA A 256 10.41 -6.93 -1.62
C ALA A 256 11.63 -6.22 -1.00
N GLY A 257 12.04 -5.10 -1.60
CA GLY A 257 13.12 -4.25 -1.12
C GLY A 257 12.62 -2.85 -0.80
N ASN A 258 13.48 -1.85 -1.02
CA ASN A 258 13.17 -0.46 -0.71
C ASN A 258 12.36 0.20 -1.83
N ILE A 259 11.52 1.17 -1.45
CA ILE A 259 10.95 2.16 -2.37
C ILE A 259 11.75 3.44 -2.20
N SER A 260 12.56 3.81 -3.19
CA SER A 260 13.36 5.04 -3.17
C SER A 260 12.69 6.11 -4.02
N ALA A 261 12.43 7.27 -3.42
CA ALA A 261 11.90 8.44 -4.11
C ALA A 261 12.81 9.64 -3.81
N THR A 262 13.30 10.32 -4.85
CA THR A 262 14.10 11.56 -4.73
C THR A 262 13.25 12.76 -4.34
N GLY A 263 11.96 12.71 -4.64
CA GLY A 263 10.97 13.72 -4.28
C GLY A 263 10.19 13.34 -3.02
N LYS A 264 8.86 13.40 -3.11
CA LYS A 264 7.95 13.14 -1.99
C LYS A 264 7.32 11.75 -2.12
N VAL A 265 7.16 11.08 -0.99
CA VAL A 265 6.23 9.95 -0.82
C VAL A 265 5.01 10.47 -0.07
N SER A 266 3.83 10.35 -0.66
CA SER A 266 2.58 10.83 -0.07
C SER A 266 1.46 9.85 -0.27
N GLY A 267 0.62 9.69 0.75
CA GLY A 267 -0.64 8.96 0.71
C GLY A 267 -1.54 9.47 1.83
N ALA A 268 -2.82 9.08 1.82
CA ALA A 268 -3.71 9.38 2.94
C ALA A 268 -3.18 8.77 4.25
N TYR A 269 -2.50 7.63 4.16
CA TYR A 269 -1.91 6.92 5.29
C TYR A 269 -0.52 6.40 4.92
N ILE A 270 0.48 6.68 5.77
CA ILE A 270 1.80 6.05 5.75
C ILE A 270 1.98 5.39 7.11
N MET A 271 2.07 4.06 7.14
CA MET A 271 2.11 3.28 8.38
C MET A 271 3.48 2.64 8.56
N PRO A 272 4.32 3.13 9.49
CA PRO A 272 5.53 2.43 9.90
C PRO A 272 5.15 1.08 10.52
N ASN A 273 5.82 -0.01 10.13
CA ASN A 273 5.50 -1.34 10.66
C ASN A 273 6.35 -1.71 11.89
N THR A 274 7.53 -1.13 12.02
CA THR A 274 8.46 -1.41 13.12
C THR A 274 8.01 -0.75 14.41
N ILE A 275 7.87 -1.57 15.47
CA ILE A 275 7.57 -1.11 16.84
C ILE A 275 8.89 -0.88 17.59
N ILE A 276 9.01 0.27 18.26
CA ILE A 276 10.19 0.62 19.06
C ILE A 276 9.82 1.08 20.46
N VAL A 277 10.83 1.22 21.32
CA VAL A 277 10.71 1.82 22.66
C VAL A 277 11.48 3.14 22.69
N ALA A 278 10.85 4.20 23.20
CA ALA A 278 11.43 5.53 23.30
C ALA A 278 12.80 5.52 24.02
N GLY A 279 13.75 6.31 23.50
CA GLY A 279 15.08 6.47 24.11
C GLY A 279 16.04 5.30 23.90
N THR A 280 15.61 4.19 23.29
CA THR A 280 16.51 3.09 22.96
C THR A 280 17.36 3.42 21.73
N ALA A 281 18.52 2.79 21.63
CA ALA A 281 19.41 2.96 20.48
C ALA A 281 18.73 2.48 19.19
N CYS A 282 18.97 3.18 18.09
CA CYS A 282 18.57 2.71 16.77
C CYS A 282 19.34 1.43 16.43
N ALA A 283 18.66 0.46 15.82
CA ALA A 283 19.29 -0.78 15.43
C ALA A 283 20.43 -0.53 14.42
N PRO A 284 21.48 -1.38 14.37
CA PRO A 284 22.55 -1.27 13.39
C PRO A 284 22.00 -1.19 11.95
N GLY A 285 22.46 -0.21 11.17
CA GLY A 285 22.01 0.01 9.80
C GLY A 285 20.77 0.90 9.64
N VAL A 286 20.12 1.31 10.75
CA VAL A 286 19.05 2.32 10.71
C VAL A 286 19.67 3.71 10.63
N ALA A 287 19.41 4.41 9.52
CA ALA A 287 19.93 5.76 9.30
C ALA A 287 19.22 6.82 10.15
N ASN A 288 19.92 7.93 10.40
CA ASN A 288 19.34 9.12 11.01
C ASN A 288 18.16 9.64 10.19
N GLY A 289 17.04 10.00 10.83
CA GLY A 289 15.79 10.40 10.19
C GLY A 289 14.82 9.26 9.85
N SER A 290 15.19 8.00 10.12
CA SER A 290 14.27 6.86 9.94
C SER A 290 13.04 6.98 10.85
N ILE A 291 11.87 6.62 10.34
CA ILE A 291 10.59 6.72 11.07
C ILE A 291 10.13 5.34 11.53
N ALA A 292 9.65 5.24 12.78
CA ALA A 292 9.05 4.05 13.36
C ALA A 292 7.81 4.43 14.20
N LYS A 293 7.13 3.43 14.78
CA LYS A 293 6.01 3.65 15.70
C LYS A 293 6.26 3.06 17.09
N GLY A 294 5.63 3.65 18.10
CA GLY A 294 5.48 3.02 19.41
C GLY A 294 4.39 1.94 19.40
N SER A 295 4.28 1.19 20.49
CA SER A 295 3.16 0.26 20.72
C SER A 295 1.81 1.00 20.85
N ASP A 296 1.85 2.28 21.21
CA ASP A 296 0.73 3.21 21.32
C ASP A 296 0.35 3.89 19.99
N GLY A 297 1.11 3.65 18.91
CA GLY A 297 0.92 4.30 17.62
C GLY A 297 1.60 5.67 17.46
N SER A 298 2.29 6.17 18.48
CA SER A 298 3.06 7.42 18.39
C SER A 298 4.19 7.30 17.36
N ILE A 299 4.48 8.37 16.62
CA ILE A 299 5.53 8.38 15.60
C ILE A 299 6.88 8.76 16.24
N TYR A 300 7.91 7.98 15.93
CA TYR A 300 9.28 8.20 16.39
C TYR A 300 10.23 8.38 15.21
N ALA A 301 11.27 9.19 15.41
CA ALA A 301 12.37 9.34 14.48
C ALA A 301 13.68 8.89 15.14
N CYS A 302 14.50 8.15 14.40
CA CYS A 302 15.88 7.89 14.81
C CYS A 302 16.68 9.18 14.69
N VAL A 303 17.14 9.74 15.81
CA VAL A 303 17.93 10.97 15.85
C VAL A 303 19.23 10.70 16.61
N ASN A 304 20.38 10.92 15.97
CA ASN A 304 21.71 10.71 16.53
C ASN A 304 21.89 9.31 17.16
N GLY A 305 21.29 8.29 16.54
CA GLY A 305 21.39 6.91 17.01
C GLY A 305 20.43 6.53 18.14
N SER A 306 19.44 7.35 18.48
CA SER A 306 18.38 7.00 19.46
C SER A 306 16.98 7.32 18.95
N TRP A 307 15.99 6.51 19.36
CA TRP A 307 14.59 6.75 19.02
C TRP A 307 14.01 7.89 19.84
N THR A 308 13.60 8.96 19.15
CA THR A 308 13.03 10.18 19.73
C THR A 308 11.60 10.37 19.25
N SER A 309 10.68 10.80 20.12
CA SER A 309 9.29 11.03 19.69
C SER A 309 9.25 12.27 18.77
N SER A 310 8.60 12.10 17.62
CA SER A 310 8.34 13.22 16.70
C SER A 310 7.08 13.99 17.09
N SER A 311 6.16 13.33 17.80
CA SER A 311 5.02 13.95 18.47
C SER A 311 5.46 14.43 19.86
N LYS A 312 5.76 15.72 20.01
CA LYS A 312 5.40 16.40 21.26
C LYS A 312 3.98 16.90 21.07
N VAL A 313 2.97 16.10 21.47
CA VAL A 313 1.76 16.75 21.98
C VAL A 313 2.27 17.60 23.16
N PRO A 314 2.16 18.93 23.11
CA PRO A 314 2.69 19.76 24.18
C PRO A 314 2.06 19.29 25.50
N PRO A 315 2.86 19.11 26.56
CA PRO A 315 2.32 18.67 27.83
C PRO A 315 1.28 19.67 28.32
N TYR A 316 0.23 19.17 28.96
CA TYR A 316 -0.76 20.01 29.61
C TYR A 316 -0.16 20.55 30.91
N ASN A 317 -0.01 21.87 31.01
CA ASN A 317 0.50 22.51 32.22
C ASN A 317 -0.66 22.80 33.18
N PHE A 318 -0.66 22.12 34.31
CA PHE A 318 -1.65 22.27 35.36
C PHE A 318 -1.03 22.87 36.61
N ASN A 319 -1.39 24.11 36.94
CA ASN A 319 -0.92 24.79 38.15
C ASN A 319 -2.11 25.04 39.07
N ARG A 320 -2.11 24.42 40.24
CA ARG A 320 -3.17 24.58 41.24
C ARG A 320 -2.63 25.11 42.56
N VAL A 321 -3.23 26.19 43.02
CA VAL A 321 -3.05 26.69 44.39
C VAL A 321 -4.35 26.44 45.16
N ILE A 322 -4.29 25.60 46.19
CA ILE A 322 -5.39 25.41 47.14
C ILE A 322 -5.26 26.51 48.20
N ALA A 323 -6.02 27.59 48.00
CA ALA A 323 -5.97 28.80 48.82
C ALA A 323 -7.03 28.86 49.93
N GLY A 324 -7.98 27.93 49.95
CA GLY A 324 -9.05 27.85 50.94
C GLY A 324 -9.31 26.41 51.38
N ASN A 325 -9.94 26.25 52.55
CA ASN A 325 -10.25 24.93 53.10
C ASN A 325 -11.06 24.10 52.10
N THR A 326 -10.61 22.87 51.87
CA THR A 326 -11.16 22.00 50.84
C THR A 326 -11.36 20.60 51.42
N THR A 327 -12.42 19.92 51.02
CA THR A 327 -12.64 18.52 51.41
C THR A 327 -12.38 17.58 50.25
N ASP A 328 -11.83 16.40 50.55
CA ASP A 328 -11.65 15.28 49.60
C ASP A 328 -10.98 15.68 48.27
N TYR A 329 -9.89 16.44 48.35
CA TYR A 329 -9.19 16.91 47.15
C TYR A 329 -8.62 15.72 46.34
N ASN A 330 -8.88 15.70 45.03
CA ASN A 330 -8.34 14.71 44.12
C ASN A 330 -7.66 15.41 42.94
N LEU A 331 -6.33 15.24 42.82
CA LEU A 331 -5.52 15.91 41.80
C LEU A 331 -5.97 15.56 40.38
N TYR A 332 -6.25 14.28 40.13
CA TYR A 332 -6.63 13.78 38.81
C TYR A 332 -7.95 14.40 38.35
N ASN A 333 -8.98 14.32 39.19
CA ASN A 333 -10.30 14.87 38.89
C ASN A 333 -10.24 16.39 38.71
N ASP A 334 -9.41 17.07 39.49
CA ASP A 334 -9.23 18.51 39.41
C ASP A 334 -8.52 18.95 38.12
N ALA A 335 -7.54 18.17 37.65
CA ALA A 335 -6.89 18.40 36.35
C ALA A 335 -7.89 18.22 35.20
N ILE A 336 -8.70 17.16 35.21
CA ILE A 336 -9.77 16.94 34.21
C ILE A 336 -10.79 18.08 34.23
N ALA A 337 -11.26 18.46 35.42
CA ALA A 337 -12.19 19.59 35.59
C ALA A 337 -11.59 20.92 35.11
N SER A 338 -10.26 21.03 35.09
CA SER A 338 -9.54 22.21 34.60
C SER A 338 -9.24 22.15 33.10
N GLY A 339 -9.74 21.16 32.36
CA GLY A 339 -9.64 21.07 30.90
C GLY A 339 -8.56 20.10 30.38
N TRP A 340 -7.92 19.32 31.23
CA TRP A 340 -7.06 18.23 30.79
C TRP A 340 -7.90 17.09 30.20
N ASP A 341 -7.45 16.52 29.07
CA ASP A 341 -8.18 15.48 28.32
C ASP A 341 -7.84 14.04 28.76
N GLY A 342 -6.88 13.87 29.67
CA GLY A 342 -6.38 12.55 30.10
C GLY A 342 -5.45 11.87 29.09
N VAL A 343 -5.14 12.50 27.96
CA VAL A 343 -4.33 11.94 26.88
C VAL A 343 -2.95 12.60 26.82
N ALA A 344 -2.88 13.93 26.90
CA ALA A 344 -1.60 14.64 26.92
C ALA A 344 -0.84 14.38 28.22
N ALA A 345 0.50 14.31 28.17
CA ALA A 345 1.33 14.25 29.37
C ALA A 345 1.04 15.44 30.29
N LEU A 346 0.81 15.18 31.57
CA LEU A 346 0.44 16.20 32.55
C LEU A 346 1.68 16.70 33.30
N ILE A 347 1.93 18.01 33.25
CA ILE A 347 2.89 18.68 34.15
C ILE A 347 2.06 19.37 35.23
N ALA A 348 1.91 18.73 36.38
CA ALA A 348 1.11 19.23 37.50
C ALA A 348 1.99 19.85 38.59
N ASN A 349 1.69 21.09 38.98
CA ASN A 349 2.21 21.75 40.16
C ASN A 349 1.05 22.11 41.08
N VAL A 350 0.90 21.38 42.17
CA VAL A 350 -0.16 21.60 43.16
C VAL A 350 0.45 22.09 44.46
N SER A 351 -0.03 23.21 44.99
CA SER A 351 0.41 23.75 46.27
C SER A 351 -0.76 23.99 47.22
N VAL A 352 -0.62 23.60 48.48
CA VAL A 352 -1.56 23.93 49.56
C VAL A 352 -0.98 25.11 50.36
N ASN A 353 -1.70 26.23 50.43
CA ASN A 353 -1.22 27.42 51.14
C ASN A 353 -1.16 27.21 52.65
N GLY A 354 -0.27 27.94 53.33
CA GLY A 354 -0.24 27.96 54.79
C GLY A 354 -1.57 28.47 55.36
N GLY A 355 -2.04 27.87 56.46
CA GLY A 355 -3.33 28.17 57.07
C GLY A 355 -4.52 27.44 56.43
N VAL A 356 -4.31 26.71 55.33
CA VAL A 356 -5.37 25.92 54.67
C VAL A 356 -5.43 24.51 55.25
N VAL A 357 -6.66 24.05 55.50
CA VAL A 357 -6.97 22.67 55.87
C VAL A 357 -7.62 21.95 54.68
N VAL A 358 -6.95 20.91 54.20
CA VAL A 358 -7.54 19.91 53.32
C VAL A 358 -7.97 18.73 54.19
N SER A 359 -9.26 18.41 54.24
CA SER A 359 -9.82 17.40 55.16
C SER A 359 -10.64 16.31 54.48
N GLY A 360 -10.75 15.14 55.09
CA GLY A 360 -11.73 14.12 54.68
C GLY A 360 -13.16 14.52 55.09
N SER A 361 -14.14 14.36 54.21
CA SER A 361 -15.56 14.54 54.57
C SER A 361 -16.10 13.38 55.43
N SER A 362 -15.50 12.19 55.32
CA SER A 362 -15.82 11.01 56.11
C SER A 362 -14.56 10.30 56.60
N THR A 363 -14.70 9.28 57.45
CA THR A 363 -13.58 8.43 57.88
C THR A 363 -13.17 7.40 56.81
N SER A 364 -13.94 7.25 55.73
CA SER A 364 -13.62 6.38 54.59
C SER A 364 -13.02 7.14 53.41
N THR A 365 -13.09 8.47 53.40
CA THR A 365 -12.45 9.30 52.37
C THR A 365 -11.08 9.79 52.83
N TYR A 366 -10.20 10.00 51.85
CA TYR A 366 -8.90 10.64 52.06
C TYR A 366 -9.05 12.14 51.90
N ALA A 367 -8.33 12.91 52.71
CA ALA A 367 -8.31 14.36 52.55
C ALA A 367 -7.70 14.79 51.22
N PHE A 368 -6.60 14.14 50.82
CA PHE A 368 -5.91 14.44 49.57
C PHE A 368 -5.58 13.14 48.84
N SER A 369 -5.90 13.07 47.55
CA SER A 369 -5.71 11.87 46.75
C SER A 369 -4.98 12.16 45.43
N ILE A 370 -3.95 11.36 45.17
CA ILE A 370 -3.18 11.34 43.93
C ILE A 370 -3.38 9.97 43.30
N THR A 371 -4.47 9.84 42.56
CA THR A 371 -4.95 8.59 41.96
C THR A 371 -4.93 8.70 40.44
N GLY A 372 -5.27 7.60 39.75
CA GLY A 372 -5.45 7.58 38.30
C GLY A 372 -4.19 7.22 37.52
N ASN A 373 -4.38 7.06 36.21
CA ASN A 373 -3.32 6.70 35.26
C ASN A 373 -2.89 7.95 34.50
N TYR A 374 -1.61 8.30 34.61
CA TYR A 374 -1.01 9.44 33.94
C TYR A 374 -0.25 8.97 32.69
N PRO A 375 -0.37 9.66 31.55
CA PRO A 375 0.40 9.33 30.36
C PRO A 375 1.92 9.39 30.60
N SER A 376 2.69 8.65 29.81
CA SER A 376 4.15 8.69 29.88
C SER A 376 4.68 10.11 29.64
N GLY A 377 5.73 10.50 30.38
CA GLY A 377 6.26 11.87 30.36
C GLY A 377 5.56 12.85 31.31
N SER A 378 4.49 12.44 32.00
CA SER A 378 3.88 13.26 33.05
C SER A 378 4.84 13.48 34.22
N SER A 379 4.75 14.64 34.87
CA SER A 379 5.48 14.99 36.09
C SER A 379 4.56 15.69 37.06
N LEU A 380 4.50 15.20 38.30
CA LEU A 380 3.60 15.69 39.33
C LEU A 380 4.43 16.22 40.49
N SER A 381 4.18 17.46 40.89
CA SER A 381 4.81 18.12 42.03
C SER A 381 3.73 18.59 42.99
N VAL A 382 3.78 18.11 44.23
CA VAL A 382 2.87 18.53 45.30
C VAL A 382 3.67 19.21 46.41
N VAL A 383 3.26 20.42 46.79
CA VAL A 383 3.87 21.19 47.87
C VAL A 383 2.83 21.47 48.94
N ILE A 384 3.06 20.96 50.15
CA ILE A 384 2.26 21.30 51.32
C ILE A 384 3.04 22.36 52.09
N ASN A 385 2.61 23.62 52.05
CA ASN A 385 3.37 24.71 52.67
C ASN A 385 3.32 24.66 54.20
N SER A 386 4.25 25.37 54.84
CA SER A 386 4.26 25.51 56.30
C SER A 386 2.94 26.09 56.80
N GLY A 387 2.41 25.52 57.88
CA GLY A 387 1.11 25.87 58.44
C GLY A 387 -0.11 25.30 57.70
N ALA A 388 0.08 24.53 56.62
CA ALA A 388 -1.00 23.79 55.96
C ALA A 388 -1.25 22.42 56.62
N TYR A 389 -2.50 21.94 56.54
CA TYR A 389 -2.93 20.67 57.09
C TYR A 389 -3.61 19.81 56.01
N VAL A 390 -3.16 18.56 55.86
CA VAL A 390 -3.85 17.51 55.09
C VAL A 390 -4.23 16.41 56.07
N VAL A 391 -5.50 16.37 56.48
CA VAL A 391 -5.93 15.59 57.65
C VAL A 391 -7.15 14.71 57.37
N GLY A 392 -7.02 13.42 57.65
CA GLY A 392 -8.17 12.52 57.64
C GLY A 392 -9.21 12.94 58.69
N LYS A 393 -10.48 12.59 58.46
CA LYS A 393 -11.55 12.93 59.40
C LYS A 393 -11.35 12.22 60.73
N GLY A 394 -11.56 12.92 61.84
CA GLY A 394 -11.58 12.30 63.17
C GLY A 394 -12.71 11.28 63.32
N GLY A 395 -12.44 10.20 64.04
CA GLY A 395 -13.43 9.18 64.35
C GLY A 395 -14.54 9.72 65.24
N THR A 396 -15.78 9.32 64.96
CA THR A 396 -16.93 9.62 65.82
C THR A 396 -16.76 8.93 67.17
N SER A 397 -17.18 9.56 68.26
CA SER A 397 -17.11 8.92 69.56
C SER A 397 -18.03 7.71 69.72
N GLY A 398 -17.67 6.80 70.63
CA GLY A 398 -18.58 5.80 71.15
C GLY A 398 -19.57 6.41 72.14
N TYR A 399 -20.76 5.83 72.20
CA TYR A 399 -21.81 6.24 73.11
C TYR A 399 -21.99 5.27 74.28
N GLY A 400 -22.41 5.81 75.42
CA GLY A 400 -22.71 5.03 76.61
C GLY A 400 -24.09 4.38 76.53
N THR A 401 -24.27 3.26 77.24
CA THR A 401 -25.57 2.58 77.35
C THR A 401 -25.99 2.43 78.81
N PRO A 402 -27.29 2.58 79.14
CA PRO A 402 -27.78 2.35 80.49
C PRO A 402 -27.93 0.84 80.80
N TRP A 403 -28.15 0.50 82.08
CA TRP A 403 -28.62 -0.83 82.54
C TRP A 403 -27.71 -2.03 82.22
N ASN A 404 -26.40 -1.93 82.50
CA ASN A 404 -25.42 -3.01 82.29
C ASN A 404 -25.21 -3.44 80.82
N ALA A 405 -25.75 -2.70 79.85
CA ALA A 405 -25.47 -2.94 78.43
C ALA A 405 -24.03 -2.53 78.07
N GLN A 406 -23.49 -3.13 77.01
CA GLN A 406 -22.16 -2.84 76.50
C GLN A 406 -22.15 -1.50 75.75
N ALA A 407 -21.29 -0.58 76.18
CA ALA A 407 -21.08 0.69 75.49
C ALA A 407 -20.38 0.46 74.13
N THR A 408 -20.54 1.41 73.21
CA THR A 408 -19.96 1.28 71.87
C THR A 408 -18.53 1.79 71.80
N ASN A 409 -17.76 1.17 70.92
CA ASN A 409 -16.41 1.61 70.60
C ASN A 409 -16.45 2.95 69.87
N GLY A 410 -15.37 3.73 69.99
CA GLY A 410 -15.16 4.87 69.13
C GLY A 410 -14.90 4.43 67.69
N GLY A 411 -15.37 5.23 66.73
CA GLY A 411 -15.08 5.06 65.32
C GLY A 411 -13.60 5.30 65.02
N ALA A 412 -13.07 4.59 64.03
CA ALA A 412 -11.71 4.82 63.55
C ALA A 412 -11.56 6.20 62.89
N GLY A 413 -10.38 6.81 63.02
CA GLY A 413 -10.02 8.00 62.26
C GLY A 413 -9.79 7.66 60.78
N GLY A 414 -10.16 8.58 59.90
CA GLY A 414 -9.91 8.47 58.45
C GLY A 414 -8.47 8.76 58.07
N ASN A 415 -8.11 8.41 56.85
CA ASN A 415 -6.74 8.55 56.36
C ASN A 415 -6.48 9.95 55.77
N GLY A 416 -5.24 10.44 55.88
CA GLY A 416 -4.82 11.75 55.38
C GLY A 416 -4.67 11.78 53.87
N MET A 417 -3.64 11.10 53.36
CA MET A 417 -3.28 11.14 51.94
C MET A 417 -3.24 9.77 51.28
N LEU A 418 -3.80 9.65 50.08
CA LEU A 418 -3.71 8.48 49.21
C LEU A 418 -2.82 8.75 48.01
N ILE A 419 -1.89 7.84 47.73
CA ILE A 419 -1.03 7.85 46.56
C ILE A 419 -1.16 6.49 45.87
N THR A 420 -1.78 6.47 44.69
CA THR A 420 -1.88 5.27 43.84
C THR A 420 -1.67 5.59 42.35
N ALA A 421 -1.17 6.79 42.05
CA ALA A 421 -0.88 7.22 40.70
C ALA A 421 0.08 6.27 39.97
N SER A 422 -0.21 6.01 38.69
CA SER A 422 0.64 5.20 37.82
C SER A 422 0.87 5.92 36.48
N PRO A 423 2.11 6.01 35.96
CA PRO A 423 3.36 5.63 36.61
C PRO A 423 3.76 6.65 37.69
N SER A 424 4.31 6.17 38.81
CA SER A 424 4.63 7.00 39.96
C SER A 424 6.07 7.57 39.96
N ALA A 425 6.89 7.15 38.99
CA ALA A 425 8.33 7.47 38.92
C ALA A 425 8.66 8.98 38.93
N ASN A 426 7.71 9.83 38.51
CA ASN A 426 7.88 11.28 38.43
C ASN A 426 6.99 12.06 39.41
N LEU A 427 6.44 11.42 40.44
CA LEU A 427 5.69 12.09 41.51
C LEU A 427 6.65 12.56 42.61
N LYS A 428 6.69 13.87 42.84
CA LYS A 428 7.50 14.54 43.86
C LYS A 428 6.62 15.23 44.88
N ILE A 429 6.88 14.99 46.17
CA ILE A 429 6.14 15.62 47.26
C ILE A 429 7.11 16.38 48.17
N SER A 430 6.82 17.66 48.41
CA SER A 430 7.51 18.52 49.36
C SER A 430 6.55 18.91 50.48
N ASN A 431 6.60 18.18 51.59
CA ASN A 431 5.78 18.49 52.77
C ASN A 431 6.58 19.37 53.74
N TYR A 432 6.11 20.61 53.92
CA TYR A 432 6.55 21.55 54.95
C TYR A 432 5.46 21.81 56.01
N GLY A 433 4.27 21.23 55.83
CA GLY A 433 3.13 21.31 56.74
C GLY A 433 2.90 20.00 57.50
N VAL A 434 1.62 19.69 57.76
CA VAL A 434 1.19 18.48 58.47
C VAL A 434 0.37 17.59 57.55
N ILE A 435 0.78 16.33 57.39
CA ILE A 435 -0.04 15.27 56.78
C ILE A 435 -0.40 14.29 57.90
N ALA A 436 -1.68 14.06 58.16
CA ALA A 436 -2.07 13.20 59.28
C ALA A 436 -3.32 12.37 59.02
N GLY A 437 -3.37 11.21 59.67
CA GLY A 437 -4.63 10.50 59.86
C GLY A 437 -5.47 11.20 60.91
N GLY A 438 -6.79 11.05 60.82
CA GLY A 438 -7.71 11.47 61.87
C GLY A 438 -7.43 10.71 63.17
N GLY A 439 -7.68 11.36 64.30
CA GLY A 439 -7.65 10.68 65.60
C GLY A 439 -8.81 9.71 65.73
N GLY A 440 -8.61 8.58 66.42
CA GLY A 440 -9.71 7.67 66.74
C GLY A 440 -10.70 8.28 67.74
N GLY A 441 -11.99 7.99 67.61
CA GLY A 441 -12.99 8.41 68.60
C GLY A 441 -12.77 7.74 69.94
N GLY A 442 -13.09 8.42 71.04
CA GLY A 442 -13.04 7.83 72.37
C GLY A 442 -14.17 6.82 72.59
N GLY A 443 -13.92 5.75 73.34
CA GLY A 443 -14.93 4.74 73.64
C GLY A 443 -16.00 5.23 74.62
N GLY A 444 -17.24 4.79 74.44
CA GLY A 444 -18.35 5.08 75.36
C GLY A 444 -18.17 4.38 76.71
N GLY A 445 -18.65 4.99 77.78
CA GLY A 445 -18.67 4.40 79.13
C GLY A 445 -20.02 3.78 79.46
N GLY A 446 -20.02 2.48 79.79
CA GLY A 446 -21.21 1.79 80.30
C GLY A 446 -21.50 2.16 81.76
N ALA A 447 -22.74 1.94 82.20
CA ALA A 447 -23.18 2.21 83.56
C ALA A 447 -23.96 1.05 84.19
N ASN A 448 -23.86 0.94 85.52
CA ASN A 448 -24.62 -0.05 86.29
C ASN A 448 -26.13 0.25 86.28
N SER A 449 -26.95 -0.73 86.64
CA SER A 449 -28.41 -0.57 86.82
C SER A 449 -28.74 0.67 87.67
N GLY A 450 -29.53 1.60 87.12
CA GLY A 450 -29.92 2.86 87.76
C GLY A 450 -29.10 4.09 87.35
N TYR A 451 -28.03 3.91 86.56
CA TYR A 451 -27.12 4.98 86.15
C TYR A 451 -27.10 5.18 84.62
N TRP A 452 -26.77 6.39 84.17
CA TRP A 452 -26.63 6.71 82.75
C TRP A 452 -25.21 6.44 82.26
N GLY A 453 -25.08 5.88 81.06
CA GLY A 453 -23.81 5.79 80.34
C GLY A 453 -23.27 7.17 79.97
N VAL A 454 -22.02 7.23 79.52
CA VAL A 454 -21.35 8.48 79.13
C VAL A 454 -20.73 8.38 77.75
N ASP A 455 -20.75 9.48 76.99
CA ASP A 455 -20.16 9.54 75.66
C ASP A 455 -18.63 9.71 75.73
N GLY A 456 -17.91 9.00 74.86
CA GLY A 456 -16.50 9.29 74.58
C GLY A 456 -16.37 10.56 73.75
N GLY A 457 -15.19 11.17 73.64
CA GLY A 457 -14.97 12.38 72.84
C GLY A 457 -14.64 12.09 71.37
N GLY A 458 -14.94 13.03 70.47
CA GLY A 458 -14.63 12.89 69.04
C GLY A 458 -13.14 12.98 68.74
N GLY A 459 -12.62 12.22 67.78
CA GLY A 459 -11.19 12.25 67.42
C GLY A 459 -10.75 13.55 66.73
N ALA A 460 -9.46 13.89 66.79
CA ALA A 460 -8.89 15.03 66.07
C ALA A 460 -9.10 14.92 64.54
N GLY A 461 -9.24 16.05 63.85
CA GLY A 461 -9.71 16.10 62.46
C GLY A 461 -11.24 16.26 62.39
N TYR A 462 -11.83 16.97 63.37
CA TYR A 462 -13.26 17.24 63.45
C TYR A 462 -14.14 15.97 63.56
N GLY A 463 -13.71 15.02 64.39
CA GLY A 463 -14.53 13.88 64.80
C GLY A 463 -15.71 14.34 65.65
N LEU A 464 -16.89 13.80 65.35
CA LEU A 464 -18.14 14.18 66.01
C LEU A 464 -18.39 13.36 67.27
N THR A 465 -19.25 13.86 68.13
CA THR A 465 -19.83 13.07 69.23
C THR A 465 -21.10 12.36 68.77
N SER A 466 -21.33 11.14 69.26
CA SER A 466 -22.50 10.36 68.87
C SER A 466 -23.82 10.92 69.43
N ASN A 467 -23.82 11.58 70.60
CA ASN A 467 -24.98 12.19 71.26
C ASN A 467 -26.22 11.27 71.38
N ILE A 468 -26.01 9.95 71.54
CA ILE A 468 -27.07 8.95 71.54
C ILE A 468 -27.05 8.22 72.88
N GLY A 469 -28.20 8.10 73.55
CA GLY A 469 -28.37 7.20 74.70
C GLY A 469 -27.94 7.75 76.07
N SER A 470 -27.38 8.96 76.15
CA SER A 470 -27.07 9.66 77.40
C SER A 470 -27.38 11.15 77.31
N PRO A 471 -27.89 11.80 78.38
CA PRO A 471 -28.00 13.25 78.44
C PRO A 471 -26.63 13.94 78.63
N TYR A 472 -25.55 13.18 78.81
CA TYR A 472 -24.20 13.69 79.02
C TYR A 472 -23.35 13.52 77.77
N HIS A 473 -23.25 14.62 77.02
CA HIS A 473 -22.52 14.67 75.76
C HIS A 473 -21.07 15.12 75.99
N SER A 474 -20.17 14.48 75.28
CA SER A 474 -18.77 14.84 75.21
C SER A 474 -18.56 15.99 74.22
N THR A 475 -17.30 16.28 73.88
CA THR A 475 -16.97 17.33 72.91
C THR A 475 -16.46 16.75 71.60
N ASN A 476 -16.74 17.46 70.51
CA ASN A 476 -16.15 17.17 69.20
C ASN A 476 -14.63 17.34 69.25
N GLY A 477 -13.92 16.59 68.42
CA GLY A 477 -12.52 16.86 68.18
C GLY A 477 -12.31 18.18 67.44
N SER A 478 -11.22 18.86 67.77
CA SER A 478 -10.71 19.99 67.00
C SER A 478 -9.89 19.51 65.79
N LEU A 479 -9.23 20.42 65.08
CA LEU A 479 -8.31 20.07 64.00
C LEU A 479 -7.18 19.14 64.49
N THR A 480 -6.53 19.50 65.60
CA THR A 480 -5.30 18.82 66.07
C THR A 480 -5.49 17.96 67.31
N THR A 481 -6.51 18.27 68.11
CA THR A 481 -6.72 17.68 69.44
C THR A 481 -8.07 16.96 69.48
N GLY A 482 -8.08 15.73 69.97
CA GLY A 482 -9.32 14.99 70.21
C GLY A 482 -10.12 15.62 71.34
N GLY A 483 -11.45 15.54 71.25
CA GLY A 483 -12.35 16.05 72.27
C GLY A 483 -12.23 15.24 73.55
N PRO A 484 -12.26 15.87 74.74
CA PRO A 484 -12.47 15.14 75.99
C PRO A 484 -13.79 14.35 75.96
N GLY A 485 -13.73 13.12 76.47
CA GLY A 485 -14.91 12.35 76.87
C GLY A 485 -15.51 12.93 78.16
N VAL A 486 -16.73 12.52 78.49
CA VAL A 486 -17.39 13.01 79.71
C VAL A 486 -16.73 12.39 80.95
N SER A 487 -16.32 13.25 81.89
CA SER A 487 -15.85 12.87 83.22
C SER A 487 -16.94 13.10 84.27
N GLY A 488 -17.48 12.03 84.86
CA GLY A 488 -18.38 12.12 86.00
C GLY A 488 -17.62 11.97 87.33
N SER A 489 -17.62 12.99 88.18
CA SER A 489 -17.28 12.86 89.60
C SER A 489 -18.46 13.39 90.42
N GLY A 490 -19.39 12.49 90.76
CA GLY A 490 -20.56 12.75 91.60
C GLY A 490 -21.91 12.66 90.88
N GLY A 491 -22.90 12.02 91.51
CA GLY A 491 -24.28 11.85 91.02
C GLY A 491 -24.58 10.49 90.35
N ASN A 492 -25.64 10.43 89.54
CA ASN A 492 -26.10 9.23 88.80
C ASN A 492 -25.17 8.81 87.62
N LEU A 493 -23.85 8.90 87.78
CA LEU A 493 -22.85 8.60 86.75
C LEU A 493 -21.86 7.54 87.24
N ALA A 494 -21.68 6.46 86.48
CA ALA A 494 -20.88 5.30 86.89
C ALA A 494 -19.56 5.13 86.10
N GLY A 495 -19.15 6.04 85.22
CA GLY A 495 -17.94 5.86 84.41
C GLY A 495 -17.42 7.11 83.69
N TRP A 496 -16.24 6.97 83.08
CA TRP A 496 -15.53 8.03 82.34
C TRP A 496 -15.49 7.69 80.86
N GLY A 497 -16.06 8.53 80.00
CA GLY A 497 -15.96 8.39 78.55
C GLY A 497 -14.50 8.55 78.11
N GLY A 498 -14.07 7.73 77.16
CA GLY A 498 -12.72 7.84 76.60
C GLY A 498 -12.53 9.17 75.87
N ALA A 499 -11.34 9.78 75.95
CA ALA A 499 -11.02 10.94 75.12
C ALA A 499 -10.78 10.53 73.65
N GLY A 500 -11.12 11.41 72.71
CA GLY A 500 -10.70 11.25 71.32
C GLY A 500 -9.18 11.34 71.18
N GLY A 501 -8.62 10.60 70.23
CA GLY A 501 -7.21 10.64 69.91
C GLY A 501 -6.80 11.96 69.25
N ALA A 502 -5.55 12.39 69.46
CA ALA A 502 -4.92 13.41 68.62
C ALA A 502 -4.73 12.91 67.18
N LEU A 503 -4.31 13.79 66.26
CA LEU A 503 -4.03 13.40 64.88
C LEU A 503 -3.05 12.21 64.82
N GLY A 504 -3.42 11.17 64.07
CA GLY A 504 -2.63 9.95 63.93
C GLY A 504 -2.57 9.06 65.17
N MET A 505 -3.37 9.33 66.21
CA MET A 505 -3.41 8.56 67.46
C MET A 505 -4.76 7.87 67.67
N PRO A 506 -4.79 6.67 68.27
CA PRO A 506 -6.04 6.02 68.63
C PRO A 506 -6.78 6.80 69.72
N GLY A 507 -8.10 6.62 69.78
CA GLY A 507 -8.89 7.10 70.90
C GLY A 507 -8.55 6.36 72.18
N SER A 508 -8.86 6.96 73.33
CA SER A 508 -8.76 6.26 74.61
C SER A 508 -10.00 5.40 74.83
N SER A 509 -9.81 4.21 75.41
CA SER A 509 -10.91 3.42 75.97
C SER A 509 -11.47 4.11 77.23
N CYS A 510 -12.74 3.87 77.55
CA CYS A 510 -13.33 4.39 78.78
C CYS A 510 -12.65 3.79 80.04
N ARG A 511 -12.70 4.49 81.17
CA ARG A 511 -12.25 3.97 82.48
C ARG A 511 -13.46 3.92 83.43
N GLY A 512 -13.83 2.74 83.97
CA GLY A 512 -14.95 2.64 84.91
C GLY A 512 -15.24 1.22 85.43
N PRO A 513 -15.92 1.07 86.58
CA PRO A 513 -16.04 -0.19 87.30
C PRO A 513 -17.31 -0.97 86.93
N GLN A 514 -17.30 -1.74 85.84
CA GLN A 514 -18.17 -2.94 85.63
C GLN A 514 -19.40 -2.85 84.69
N GLY A 515 -19.54 -1.83 83.84
CA GLY A 515 -20.44 -1.88 82.67
C GLY A 515 -19.62 -1.87 81.38
N GLY A 516 -19.88 -2.80 80.44
CA GLY A 516 -19.03 -3.08 79.26
C GLY A 516 -18.35 -1.85 78.64
N ALA A 517 -17.01 -1.87 78.62
CA ALA A 517 -16.18 -0.75 78.21
C ALA A 517 -16.09 -0.61 76.69
N GLY A 518 -16.40 0.57 76.15
CA GLY A 518 -16.09 0.91 74.78
C GLY A 518 -14.58 1.09 74.60
N TYR A 519 -14.01 0.44 73.58
CA TYR A 519 -12.63 0.67 73.16
C TYR A 519 -12.51 1.97 72.36
N GLY A 520 -11.37 2.63 72.47
CA GLY A 520 -11.04 3.74 71.57
C GLY A 520 -10.90 3.28 70.13
N GLY A 521 -11.33 4.12 69.19
CA GLY A 521 -11.18 3.87 67.77
C GLY A 521 -9.71 3.88 67.33
N ALA A 522 -9.40 3.15 66.26
CA ALA A 522 -8.08 3.13 65.68
C ALA A 522 -7.69 4.52 65.10
N ALA A 523 -6.39 4.79 65.06
CA ALA A 523 -5.84 5.96 64.37
C ALA A 523 -6.00 5.82 62.85
N GLY A 524 -6.28 6.94 62.18
CA GLY A 524 -6.09 7.04 60.75
C GLY A 524 -4.61 7.01 60.35
N GLN A 525 -4.35 6.68 59.10
CA GLN A 525 -3.01 6.68 58.52
C GLN A 525 -2.68 8.05 57.95
N ALA A 526 -1.44 8.52 58.10
CA ALA A 526 -0.99 9.78 57.51
C ALA A 526 -0.96 9.66 55.98
N THR A 527 -0.36 8.59 55.48
CA THR A 527 -0.18 8.36 54.04
C THR A 527 -0.34 6.88 53.71
N VAL A 528 -1.03 6.60 52.61
CA VAL A 528 -1.14 5.27 52.01
C VAL A 528 -0.52 5.33 50.61
N GLY A 529 0.44 4.46 50.33
CA GLY A 529 1.21 4.44 49.08
C GLY A 529 2.42 5.38 49.08
N ALA A 530 2.98 5.71 50.25
CA ALA A 530 4.08 6.65 50.40
C ALA A 530 5.33 6.25 49.59
N ALA A 531 5.60 4.95 49.42
CA ALA A 531 6.71 4.44 48.64
C ALA A 531 6.61 4.70 47.13
N LEU A 532 5.40 5.03 46.63
CA LEU A 532 5.18 5.35 45.21
C LEU A 532 5.64 6.77 44.86
N ALA A 533 5.87 7.64 45.84
CA ALA A 533 6.31 9.02 45.62
C ALA A 533 7.78 9.23 46.04
N THR A 534 8.46 10.14 45.33
CA THR A 534 9.73 10.69 45.79
C THR A 534 9.45 11.85 46.75
N TRP A 535 9.80 11.68 48.02
CA TRP A 535 9.66 12.72 49.03
C TRP A 535 10.90 13.62 49.04
N LEU A 536 10.73 14.86 48.59
CA LEU A 536 11.79 15.88 48.64
C LEU A 536 11.89 16.54 50.02
N ALA A 537 10.75 16.64 50.70
CA ALA A 537 10.65 17.01 52.11
C ALA A 537 9.51 16.18 52.73
N THR A 538 9.75 15.55 53.88
CA THR A 538 8.74 14.69 54.53
C THR A 538 7.86 15.45 55.51
N GLY A 539 8.33 16.58 56.05
CA GLY A 539 7.61 17.41 57.01
C GLY A 539 7.10 16.63 58.23
N THR A 540 6.02 17.12 58.83
CA THR A 540 5.33 16.43 59.91
C THR A 540 4.33 15.43 59.34
N ARG A 541 4.48 14.15 59.70
CA ARG A 541 3.52 13.08 59.38
C ARG A 541 3.03 12.41 60.65
N LEU A 542 1.72 12.47 60.92
CA LEU A 542 1.13 11.94 62.17
C LEU A 542 0.18 10.78 61.85
N GLY A 543 0.57 9.58 62.26
CA GLY A 543 -0.10 8.32 61.93
C GLY A 543 0.80 7.43 61.05
N ALA A 544 0.31 6.23 60.72
CA ALA A 544 1.09 5.28 59.91
C ALA A 544 1.42 5.83 58.52
N VAL A 545 2.60 5.49 58.02
CA VAL A 545 3.11 5.81 56.68
C VAL A 545 3.36 4.50 55.97
N ASN A 546 2.44 4.10 55.09
CA ASN A 546 2.51 2.84 54.34
C ASN A 546 2.78 3.10 52.86
#